data_AF-Q5KJ81-F1
#
_entry.id   AF-Q5KJ81-F1
#
_cell.length_a   1.000
_cell.length_b   1.000
_cell.length_c   1.000
_cell.angle_alpha   90.00
_cell.angle_beta   90.00
_cell.angle_gamma   90.00
#
_symmetry.space_group_name_H-M   'P 1'
#
loop_
_entity.id
_entity.type
_entity.pdbx_description
1 polymer ?
#
loop_
_entity_poly.entity_id
_entity_poly.type
_entity_poly.pdbx_seq_one_letter_code
_entity_poly.pdbx_strand_id
1 'polypeptide(L)'
;MSQDIPEEDVSRILFHLQLPPSDFLPLPPLQFLRAYLHLLPPSLLEPFAIIPPKTRTLIPSIKRRRLIHSTTHPSFLTASQGRLRWPLLWERMGGDPFAPISESAEEEAAWAESSFMKGTAGNQQVRKLGGFLRLMEEEREAEDVRAAKRMERRLDQEGEEFEEESDEEEERFGANQRPQMAEDQQEVELAFEKRLLELFLDGLDTIDYSPIDFVDPPGGDPIAQRDAEDRYFDDEEPSQTPNGTTQGEGLRGREMMVDEDKTAQNGQGDYDY
;
A
#
# COMPACT_ATOMS: atom_id res chain seq x y z
N MET A 1 -14.25 -16.77 -20.48
CA MET A 1 -13.19 -17.75 -20.83
C MET A 1 -12.64 -18.27 -19.52
N SER A 2 -12.80 -19.57 -19.22
CA SER A 2 -12.19 -20.13 -18.00
C SER A 2 -10.68 -20.05 -18.14
N GLN A 3 -10.10 -19.22 -17.29
CA GLN A 3 -8.68 -19.00 -17.22
C GLN A 3 -8.12 -20.08 -16.29
N ASP A 4 -7.79 -21.23 -16.87
CA ASP A 4 -7.29 -22.40 -16.16
C ASP A 4 -5.76 -22.41 -16.14
N ILE A 5 -5.18 -23.02 -15.10
CA ILE A 5 -3.73 -23.17 -14.94
C ILE A 5 -3.22 -24.18 -15.99
N PRO A 6 -2.10 -23.91 -16.68
CA PRO A 6 -1.55 -24.84 -17.68
C PRO A 6 -1.29 -26.24 -17.09
N GLU A 7 -1.62 -27.30 -17.85
CA GLU A 7 -1.47 -28.71 -17.42
C GLU A 7 -0.05 -29.06 -16.97
N GLU A 8 0.97 -28.47 -17.63
CA GLU A 8 2.37 -28.66 -17.28
C GLU A 8 2.67 -28.09 -15.88
N ASP A 9 2.11 -26.93 -15.55
CA ASP A 9 2.28 -26.30 -14.24
C ASP A 9 1.52 -27.07 -13.16
N VAL A 10 0.30 -27.55 -13.47
CA VAL A 10 -0.45 -28.46 -12.57
C VAL A 10 0.39 -29.69 -12.24
N SER A 11 0.97 -30.33 -13.24
CA SER A 11 1.80 -31.52 -13.06
C SER A 11 3.01 -31.24 -12.15
N ARG A 12 3.69 -30.11 -12.35
CA ARG A 12 4.83 -29.69 -11.52
C ARG A 12 4.42 -29.40 -10.07
N ILE A 13 3.29 -28.72 -9.88
CA ILE A 13 2.73 -28.41 -8.56
C ILE A 13 2.37 -29.68 -7.80
N LEU A 14 1.61 -30.59 -8.43
CA LEU A 14 1.19 -31.85 -7.82
C LEU A 14 2.39 -32.75 -7.50
N PHE A 15 3.38 -32.81 -8.39
CA PHE A 15 4.62 -33.55 -8.16
C PHE A 15 5.38 -33.02 -6.94
N HIS A 16 5.55 -31.69 -6.82
CA HIS A 16 6.21 -31.06 -5.67
C HIS A 16 5.51 -31.36 -4.36
N LEU A 17 4.17 -31.33 -4.35
CA LEU A 17 3.35 -31.63 -3.18
C LEU A 17 3.16 -33.14 -2.92
N GLN A 18 3.74 -34.00 -3.76
CA GLN A 18 3.59 -35.46 -3.70
C GLN A 18 2.12 -35.92 -3.74
N LEU A 19 1.27 -35.17 -4.45
CA LEU A 19 -0.13 -35.51 -4.69
C LEU A 19 -0.25 -36.45 -5.91
N PRO A 20 -1.35 -37.21 -6.03
CA PRO A 20 -1.59 -38.06 -7.20
C PRO A 20 -1.50 -37.25 -8.50
N PRO A 21 -0.80 -37.77 -9.53
CA PRO A 21 -0.68 -37.06 -10.80
C PRO A 21 -2.05 -36.92 -11.47
N SER A 22 -2.33 -35.72 -11.97
CA SER A 22 -3.57 -35.38 -12.66
C SER A 22 -3.33 -34.19 -13.57
N ASP A 23 -4.16 -34.05 -14.59
CA ASP A 23 -4.14 -32.90 -15.51
C ASP A 23 -4.82 -31.67 -14.86
N PHE A 24 -5.52 -31.85 -13.74
CA PHE A 24 -6.25 -30.80 -13.04
C PHE A 24 -5.90 -30.75 -11.55
N LEU A 25 -6.06 -29.58 -10.94
CA LEU A 25 -5.94 -29.45 -9.49
C LEU A 25 -7.11 -30.18 -8.79
N PRO A 26 -6.86 -30.84 -7.65
CA PRO A 26 -7.90 -31.53 -6.88
C PRO A 26 -8.91 -30.58 -6.22
N LEU A 27 -8.59 -29.29 -6.17
CA LEU A 27 -9.44 -28.22 -5.64
C LEU A 27 -9.44 -27.04 -6.61
N PRO A 28 -10.48 -26.18 -6.60
CA PRO A 28 -10.47 -24.92 -7.34
C PRO A 28 -9.24 -24.08 -6.99
N PRO A 29 -8.65 -23.31 -7.94
CA PRO A 29 -7.36 -22.65 -7.76
C PRO A 29 -7.22 -21.84 -6.47
N LEU A 30 -8.25 -21.06 -6.10
CA LEU A 30 -8.23 -20.27 -4.87
C LEU A 30 -8.20 -21.14 -3.60
N GLN A 31 -8.99 -22.21 -3.57
CA GLN A 31 -9.04 -23.12 -2.43
C GLN A 31 -7.75 -23.94 -2.31
N PHE A 32 -7.22 -24.37 -3.46
CA PHE A 32 -5.92 -25.03 -3.54
C PHE A 32 -4.81 -24.13 -3.01
N LEU A 33 -4.75 -22.89 -3.51
CA LEU A 33 -3.78 -21.89 -3.05
C LEU A 33 -3.91 -21.66 -1.54
N ARG A 34 -5.13 -21.48 -1.02
CA ARG A 34 -5.37 -21.32 0.42
C ARG A 34 -4.82 -22.48 1.26
N ALA A 35 -4.94 -23.71 0.77
CA ALA A 35 -4.47 -24.89 1.47
C ALA A 35 -2.95 -25.07 1.40
N TYR A 36 -2.33 -24.78 0.25
CA TYR A 36 -0.94 -25.18 -0.05
C TYR A 36 0.04 -23.99 -0.21
N LEU A 37 -0.40 -22.74 -0.03
CA LEU A 37 0.43 -21.54 -0.25
C LEU A 37 1.80 -21.61 0.45
N HIS A 38 1.83 -22.11 1.68
CA HIS A 38 3.03 -22.17 2.53
C HIS A 38 3.96 -23.35 2.19
N LEU A 39 3.52 -24.29 1.35
CA LEU A 39 4.29 -25.46 0.94
C LEU A 39 4.89 -25.32 -0.46
N LEU A 40 4.44 -24.31 -1.21
CA LEU A 40 4.88 -24.05 -2.57
C LEU A 40 5.97 -22.99 -2.60
N PRO A 41 7.09 -23.22 -3.32
CA PRO A 41 8.06 -22.18 -3.59
C PRO A 41 7.46 -21.12 -4.55
N PRO A 42 7.98 -19.88 -4.56
CA PRO A 42 7.47 -18.79 -5.40
C PRO A 42 7.34 -19.16 -6.88
N SER A 43 8.28 -19.92 -7.43
CA SER A 43 8.25 -20.36 -8.84
C SER A 43 7.05 -21.24 -9.19
N LEU A 44 6.46 -21.95 -8.22
CA LEU A 44 5.26 -22.76 -8.40
C LEU A 44 3.97 -22.02 -8.03
N LEU A 45 4.09 -20.79 -7.53
CA LEU A 45 2.96 -19.91 -7.20
C LEU A 45 2.60 -18.98 -8.36
N GLU A 46 3.54 -18.65 -9.25
CA GLU A 46 3.31 -17.84 -10.46
C GLU A 46 2.06 -18.22 -11.27
N PRO A 47 1.74 -19.50 -11.51
CA PRO A 47 0.54 -19.86 -12.28
C PRO A 47 -0.77 -19.43 -11.60
N PHE A 48 -0.77 -19.20 -10.28
CA PHE A 48 -1.92 -18.68 -9.55
C PHE A 48 -2.09 -17.15 -9.68
N ALA A 49 -1.19 -16.45 -10.39
CA ALA A 49 -1.35 -15.04 -10.73
C ALA A 49 -2.63 -14.76 -11.54
N ILE A 50 -3.19 -15.80 -12.16
CA ILE A 50 -4.48 -15.79 -12.84
C ILE A 50 -5.67 -15.43 -11.93
N ILE A 51 -5.53 -15.64 -10.62
CA ILE A 51 -6.54 -15.24 -9.63
C ILE A 51 -6.43 -13.72 -9.45
N PRO A 52 -7.54 -12.95 -9.55
CA PRO A 52 -7.49 -11.51 -9.33
C PRO A 52 -6.94 -11.15 -7.93
N PRO A 53 -6.10 -10.10 -7.79
CA PRO A 53 -5.52 -9.72 -6.51
C PRO A 53 -6.55 -9.49 -5.40
N LYS A 54 -7.71 -8.90 -5.73
CA LYS A 54 -8.86 -8.76 -4.83
C LYS A 54 -9.31 -10.11 -4.26
N THR A 55 -9.45 -11.12 -5.10
CA THR A 55 -9.87 -12.47 -4.69
C THR A 55 -8.79 -13.16 -3.83
N ARG A 56 -7.51 -12.92 -4.12
CA ARG A 56 -6.39 -13.45 -3.32
C ARG A 56 -6.41 -12.95 -1.88
N THR A 57 -6.96 -11.76 -1.60
CA THR A 57 -7.08 -11.22 -0.22
C THR A 57 -7.98 -12.06 0.70
N LEU A 58 -8.82 -12.94 0.14
CA LEU A 58 -9.60 -13.90 0.92
C LEU A 58 -8.72 -14.94 1.63
N ILE A 59 -7.44 -15.03 1.26
CA ILE A 59 -6.44 -15.85 1.94
C ILE A 59 -5.75 -14.99 3.01
N PRO A 60 -5.95 -15.27 4.32
CA PRO A 60 -5.44 -14.40 5.39
C PRO A 60 -3.93 -14.18 5.36
N SER A 61 -3.15 -15.20 4.97
CA SER A 61 -1.69 -15.08 4.84
C SER A 61 -1.29 -14.09 3.75
N ILE A 62 -2.05 -13.99 2.65
CA ILE A 62 -1.79 -12.99 1.60
C ILE A 62 -2.06 -11.59 2.13
N LYS A 63 -3.21 -11.36 2.78
CA LYS A 63 -3.52 -10.05 3.38
C LYS A 63 -2.47 -9.64 4.42
N ARG A 64 -1.98 -10.60 5.22
CA ARG A 64 -0.88 -10.39 6.17
C ARG A 64 0.45 -10.04 5.48
N ARG A 65 0.83 -10.74 4.40
CA ARG A 65 2.04 -10.43 3.62
C ARG A 65 2.02 -9.00 3.11
N ARG A 66 0.87 -8.56 2.56
CA ARG A 66 0.68 -7.16 2.12
C ARG A 66 0.80 -6.17 3.27
N LEU A 67 0.15 -6.43 4.40
CA LEU A 67 0.26 -5.57 5.58
C LEU A 67 1.71 -5.44 6.07
N ILE A 68 2.47 -6.54 6.10
CA ILE A 68 3.90 -6.49 6.44
C ILE A 68 4.66 -5.65 5.40
N HIS A 69 4.41 -5.87 4.12
CA HIS A 69 5.04 -5.11 3.05
C HIS A 69 4.74 -3.61 3.15
N SER A 70 3.53 -3.19 3.57
CA SER A 70 3.26 -1.75 3.75
C SER A 70 4.08 -1.12 4.88
N THR A 71 4.50 -1.88 5.88
CA THR A 71 5.37 -1.37 6.97
C THR A 71 6.78 -1.02 6.50
N THR A 72 7.21 -1.50 5.33
CA THR A 72 8.50 -1.11 4.75
C THR A 72 8.44 0.24 4.05
N HIS A 73 7.31 0.96 4.14
CA HIS A 73 7.06 2.26 3.51
C HIS A 73 7.43 2.28 2.02
N PRO A 74 6.86 1.37 1.20
CA PRO A 74 7.17 1.32 -0.20
C PRO A 74 6.77 2.62 -0.90
N SER A 75 7.64 3.11 -1.80
CA SER A 75 7.45 4.40 -2.47
C SER A 75 6.13 4.50 -3.25
N PHE A 76 5.59 3.40 -3.77
CA PHE A 76 4.31 3.43 -4.48
C PHE A 76 3.11 3.79 -3.60
N LEU A 77 3.22 3.71 -2.27
CA LEU A 77 2.19 4.12 -1.32
C LEU A 77 2.28 5.61 -0.94
N THR A 78 3.28 6.35 -1.43
CA THR A 78 3.38 7.79 -1.19
C THR A 78 2.44 8.57 -2.09
N ALA A 79 2.08 9.79 -1.71
CA ALA A 79 1.25 10.66 -2.54
C ALA A 79 1.91 10.97 -3.89
N SER A 80 3.23 11.18 -3.90
CA SER A 80 4.00 11.52 -5.10
C SER A 80 3.92 10.45 -6.19
N GLN A 81 4.06 9.17 -5.83
CA GLN A 81 3.94 8.04 -6.77
C GLN A 81 2.49 7.59 -6.96
N GLY A 82 1.65 7.73 -5.94
CA GLY A 82 0.25 7.36 -5.99
C GLY A 82 -0.56 8.17 -6.99
N ARG A 83 -0.34 9.50 -7.07
CA ARG A 83 -1.09 10.38 -7.99
C ARG A 83 -0.78 10.13 -9.46
N LEU A 84 0.35 9.51 -9.78
CA LEU A 84 0.63 9.00 -11.14
C LEU A 84 -0.32 7.87 -11.53
N ARG A 85 -0.65 7.01 -10.56
CA ARG A 85 -1.43 5.78 -10.75
C ARG A 85 -2.93 6.00 -10.55
N TRP A 86 -3.29 6.90 -9.64
CA TRP A 86 -4.66 7.26 -9.26
C TRP A 86 -4.90 8.78 -9.37
N PRO A 87 -4.71 9.38 -10.55
CA PRO A 87 -4.79 10.83 -10.73
C PRO A 87 -6.20 11.41 -10.51
N LEU A 88 -7.28 10.69 -10.87
CA LEU A 88 -8.63 11.24 -10.65
C LEU A 88 -9.05 11.10 -9.18
N LEU A 89 -8.61 10.04 -8.50
CA LEU A 89 -8.79 9.90 -7.05
C LEU A 89 -8.10 11.05 -6.31
N TRP A 90 -6.87 11.38 -6.68
CA TRP A 90 -6.14 12.54 -6.14
C TRP A 90 -6.93 13.84 -6.34
N GLU A 91 -7.37 14.11 -7.56
CA GLU A 91 -8.18 15.30 -7.89
C GLU A 91 -9.50 15.34 -7.12
N ARG A 92 -10.22 14.22 -7.02
CA ARG A 92 -11.48 14.09 -6.28
C ARG A 92 -11.31 14.31 -4.77
N MET A 93 -10.12 14.03 -4.25
CA MET A 93 -9.77 14.30 -2.85
C MET A 93 -9.32 15.74 -2.59
N GLY A 94 -9.33 16.61 -3.60
CA GLY A 94 -8.92 18.01 -3.49
C GLY A 94 -7.42 18.23 -3.70
N GLY A 95 -6.72 17.24 -4.23
CA GLY A 95 -5.30 17.33 -4.56
C GLY A 95 -5.04 18.24 -5.75
N ASP A 96 -3.91 18.95 -5.72
CA ASP A 96 -3.48 19.80 -6.85
C ASP A 96 -3.08 18.96 -8.08
N PRO A 97 -3.81 19.04 -9.21
CA PRO A 97 -3.47 18.34 -10.45
C PRO A 97 -2.26 18.95 -11.20
N PHE A 98 -1.83 20.16 -10.83
CA PHE A 98 -0.71 20.87 -11.46
C PHE A 98 0.57 20.80 -10.64
N ALA A 99 0.53 20.19 -9.46
CA ALA A 99 1.72 19.94 -8.67
C ALA A 99 2.74 19.13 -9.49
N PRO A 100 4.04 19.45 -9.39
CA PRO A 100 5.08 18.73 -10.12
C PRO A 100 4.96 17.24 -9.79
N ILE A 101 4.81 16.41 -10.81
CA ILE A 101 4.27 15.06 -10.72
C ILE A 101 5.25 14.11 -9.99
N SER A 102 6.55 14.23 -10.26
CA SER A 102 7.60 13.49 -9.55
C SER A 102 8.96 14.19 -9.63
N GLU A 103 9.93 13.73 -8.84
CA GLU A 103 11.33 14.15 -8.88
C GLU A 103 12.14 13.44 -9.99
N SER A 104 11.57 12.42 -10.66
CA SER A 104 12.23 11.58 -11.68
C SER A 104 12.90 12.40 -12.79
N ALA A 105 12.19 13.39 -13.32
CA ALA A 105 12.71 14.25 -14.39
C ALA A 105 13.93 15.07 -13.93
N GLU A 106 13.95 15.51 -12.66
CA GLU A 106 15.11 16.20 -12.08
C GLU A 106 16.27 15.25 -11.81
N GLU A 107 15.98 14.03 -11.34
CA GLU A 107 16.97 12.98 -11.14
C GLU A 107 17.65 12.56 -12.46
N GLU A 108 16.90 12.40 -13.56
CA GLU A 108 17.47 12.10 -14.87
C GLU A 108 18.36 13.22 -15.40
N ALA A 109 17.93 14.47 -15.24
CA ALA A 109 18.73 15.63 -15.61
C ALA A 109 20.02 15.71 -14.78
N ALA A 110 19.92 15.47 -13.48
CA ALA A 110 21.06 15.45 -12.56
C ALA A 110 22.01 14.29 -12.83
N TRP A 111 21.49 13.11 -13.20
CA TRP A 111 22.29 11.98 -13.64
C TRP A 111 23.10 12.32 -14.90
N ALA A 112 22.47 12.98 -15.88
CA ALA A 112 23.16 13.40 -17.08
C ALA A 112 24.28 14.42 -16.78
N GLU A 113 24.07 15.35 -15.84
CA GLU A 113 25.10 16.34 -15.51
C GLU A 113 26.25 15.77 -14.66
N SER A 114 25.98 14.81 -13.78
CA SER A 114 26.95 14.30 -12.79
C SER A 114 27.64 12.99 -13.19
N SER A 115 26.93 12.11 -13.90
CA SER A 115 27.32 10.71 -14.10
C SER A 115 27.54 10.35 -15.56
N PHE A 116 26.87 11.02 -16.50
CA PHE A 116 27.10 10.83 -17.92
C PHE A 116 28.42 11.47 -18.37
N MET A 117 29.33 10.66 -18.92
CA MET A 117 30.68 11.08 -19.35
C MET A 117 31.48 11.85 -18.28
N LYS A 118 31.70 11.19 -17.14
CA LYS A 118 32.53 11.69 -16.02
C LYS A 118 33.84 12.31 -16.54
N GLY A 119 34.09 13.58 -16.19
CA GLY A 119 35.27 14.35 -16.64
C GLY A 119 34.98 15.41 -17.70
N THR A 120 33.76 15.47 -18.25
CA THR A 120 33.29 16.56 -19.14
C THR A 120 32.32 17.52 -18.44
N ALA A 121 32.43 17.63 -17.12
CA ALA A 121 31.62 18.54 -16.30
C ALA A 121 31.72 19.98 -16.84
N GLY A 122 30.57 20.54 -17.23
CA GLY A 122 30.48 21.88 -17.84
C GLY A 122 30.40 21.91 -19.38
N ASN A 123 30.42 20.76 -20.06
CA ASN A 123 30.16 20.71 -21.50
C ASN A 123 28.70 21.07 -21.79
N GLN A 124 28.48 22.08 -22.63
CA GLN A 124 27.15 22.56 -23.03
C GLN A 124 26.29 21.45 -23.65
N GLN A 125 26.90 20.44 -24.29
CA GLN A 125 26.19 19.30 -24.86
C GLN A 125 25.58 18.40 -23.78
N VAL A 126 26.30 18.18 -22.67
CA VAL A 126 25.82 17.37 -21.54
C VAL A 126 24.65 18.06 -20.83
N ARG A 127 24.73 19.39 -20.65
CA ARG A 127 23.59 20.16 -20.12
C ARG A 127 22.37 20.14 -21.03
N LYS A 128 22.56 20.26 -22.35
CA LYS A 128 21.47 20.13 -23.32
C LYS A 128 20.84 18.74 -23.28
N LEU A 129 21.65 17.70 -23.10
CA LEU A 129 21.16 16.34 -22.93
C LEU A 129 20.34 16.18 -21.65
N GLY A 130 20.83 16.67 -20.50
CA GLY A 130 20.06 16.64 -19.25
C GLY A 130 18.72 17.37 -19.35
N GLY A 131 18.70 18.54 -20.00
CA GLY A 131 17.44 19.24 -20.27
C GLY A 131 16.51 18.49 -21.23
N PHE A 132 17.06 17.79 -22.23
CA PHE A 132 16.28 16.95 -23.13
C PHE A 132 15.69 15.72 -22.42
N LEU A 133 16.47 15.05 -21.58
CA LEU A 133 16.01 13.90 -20.78
C LEU A 133 14.89 14.31 -19.82
N ARG A 134 15.04 15.45 -19.14
CA ARG A 134 13.97 16.01 -18.31
C ARG A 134 12.65 16.15 -19.07
N LEU A 135 12.68 16.76 -20.25
CA LEU A 135 11.49 16.95 -21.09
C LEU A 135 10.90 15.63 -21.59
N MET A 136 11.76 14.66 -21.90
CA MET A 136 11.32 13.32 -22.32
C MET A 136 10.64 12.58 -21.16
N GLU A 137 11.18 12.67 -19.94
CA GLU A 137 10.59 12.04 -18.76
C GLU A 137 9.28 12.73 -18.36
N GLU A 138 9.22 14.07 -18.41
CA GLU A 138 7.96 14.82 -18.22
C GLU A 138 6.86 14.37 -19.21
N GLU A 139 7.20 14.17 -20.49
CA GLU A 139 6.25 13.67 -21.50
C GLU A 139 5.84 12.22 -21.22
N ARG A 140 6.78 11.37 -20.78
CA ARG A 140 6.51 9.97 -20.42
C ARG A 140 5.55 9.88 -19.24
N GLU A 141 5.80 10.65 -18.18
CA GLU A 141 4.91 10.74 -17.03
C GLU A 141 3.53 11.28 -17.43
N ALA A 142 3.47 12.31 -18.28
CA ALA A 142 2.21 12.85 -18.77
C ALA A 142 1.40 11.80 -19.57
N GLU A 143 2.07 10.95 -20.35
CA GLU A 143 1.44 9.83 -21.04
C GLU A 143 0.94 8.75 -20.07
N ASP A 144 1.74 8.39 -19.08
CA ASP A 144 1.38 7.44 -18.02
C ASP A 144 0.14 7.94 -17.25
N VAL A 145 0.09 9.21 -16.87
CA VAL A 145 -1.08 9.84 -16.22
C VAL A 145 -2.30 9.82 -17.14
N ARG A 146 -2.14 10.10 -18.43
CA ARG A 146 -3.25 10.00 -19.41
C ARG A 146 -3.76 8.56 -19.52
N ALA A 147 -2.90 7.56 -19.47
CA ALA A 147 -3.27 6.16 -19.45
C ALA A 147 -3.98 5.78 -18.13
N ALA A 148 -3.46 6.21 -16.99
CA ALA A 148 -4.04 6.01 -15.68
C ALA A 148 -5.44 6.63 -15.57
N LYS A 149 -5.64 7.88 -16.02
CA LYS A 149 -6.97 8.52 -16.09
C LYS A 149 -7.98 7.77 -16.95
N ARG A 150 -7.53 7.07 -18.00
CA ARG A 150 -8.39 6.22 -18.83
C ARG A 150 -8.70 4.90 -18.13
N MET A 151 -7.72 4.33 -17.42
CA MET A 151 -7.92 3.11 -16.63
C MET A 151 -8.89 3.34 -15.47
N GLU A 152 -8.69 4.40 -14.69
CA GLU A 152 -9.53 4.75 -13.54
C GLU A 152 -10.99 4.96 -13.95
N ARG A 153 -11.25 5.66 -15.07
CA ARG A 153 -12.60 5.78 -15.63
C ARG A 153 -13.23 4.45 -16.02
N ARG A 154 -12.45 3.49 -16.51
CA ARG A 154 -12.96 2.14 -16.80
C ARG A 154 -13.32 1.38 -15.53
N LEU A 155 -12.46 1.48 -14.50
CA LEU A 155 -12.71 0.85 -13.20
C LEU A 155 -13.96 1.43 -12.50
N ASP A 156 -14.19 2.74 -12.63
CA ASP A 156 -15.41 3.38 -12.11
C ASP A 156 -16.66 2.90 -12.90
N GLN A 157 -16.58 2.74 -14.23
CA GLN A 157 -17.69 2.26 -15.07
C GLN A 157 -18.01 0.76 -14.89
N GLU A 158 -17.02 -0.09 -14.68
CA GLU A 158 -17.21 -1.53 -14.43
C GLU A 158 -17.85 -1.82 -13.04
N GLY A 159 -17.98 -0.79 -12.17
CA GLY A 159 -18.71 -0.87 -10.90
C GLY A 159 -20.22 -0.64 -11.02
N GLU A 160 -20.72 -0.18 -12.16
CA GLU A 160 -22.14 0.17 -12.42
C GLU A 160 -22.85 -0.88 -13.30
N GLU A 161 -22.71 -2.18 -12.99
CA GLU A 161 -23.57 -3.20 -13.61
C GLU A 161 -24.95 -3.22 -12.90
N PHE A 162 -25.98 -2.71 -13.62
CA PHE A 162 -27.44 -2.74 -13.39
C PHE A 162 -28.10 -1.65 -12.54
N GLU A 163 -28.36 -0.49 -13.15
CA GLU A 163 -29.72 0.08 -13.19
C GLU A 163 -30.00 0.57 -14.63
N GLU A 164 -30.56 -0.32 -15.48
CA GLU A 164 -31.28 0.11 -16.68
C GLU A 164 -32.62 0.73 -16.25
N GLU A 165 -32.68 2.05 -16.10
CA GLU A 165 -33.91 2.78 -16.44
C GLU A 165 -33.63 4.22 -16.90
N SER A 166 -34.05 4.50 -18.14
CA SER A 166 -34.34 5.81 -18.73
C SER A 166 -33.17 6.65 -19.28
N ASP A 167 -32.89 6.40 -20.55
CA ASP A 167 -32.46 7.39 -21.53
C ASP A 167 -33.49 8.54 -21.57
N GLU A 168 -33.12 9.72 -21.06
CA GLU A 168 -33.38 11.06 -21.63
C GLU A 168 -33.01 12.14 -20.60
N GLU A 169 -32.04 12.99 -20.97
CA GLU A 169 -31.53 14.18 -20.25
C GLU A 169 -30.50 13.99 -19.13
N GLU A 170 -29.23 13.79 -19.49
CA GLU A 170 -28.14 14.45 -18.75
C GLU A 170 -26.90 14.76 -19.61
N GLU A 171 -27.14 15.47 -20.72
CA GLU A 171 -26.13 16.22 -21.45
C GLU A 171 -25.70 17.47 -20.65
N ARG A 172 -25.26 17.32 -19.38
CA ARG A 172 -24.85 18.44 -18.50
C ARG A 172 -23.79 18.11 -17.43
N PHE A 173 -22.82 17.23 -17.68
CA PHE A 173 -21.60 17.21 -16.84
C PHE A 173 -20.50 18.14 -17.38
N GLY A 174 -20.70 19.44 -17.11
CA GLY A 174 -19.66 20.34 -16.62
C GLY A 174 -18.32 20.43 -17.34
N ALA A 175 -18.31 20.82 -18.62
CA ALA A 175 -17.13 21.47 -19.19
C ALA A 175 -16.87 22.79 -18.41
N ASN A 176 -15.71 22.90 -17.74
CA ASN A 176 -15.12 24.10 -17.10
C ASN A 176 -15.24 24.31 -15.57
N GLN A 177 -15.50 23.30 -14.74
CA GLN A 177 -15.16 23.46 -13.31
C GLN A 177 -13.68 23.14 -13.12
N ARG A 178 -12.88 24.14 -12.75
CA ARG A 178 -11.51 23.90 -12.27
C ARG A 178 -11.60 22.95 -11.07
N PRO A 179 -10.73 21.94 -10.97
CA PRO A 179 -10.65 21.09 -9.78
C PRO A 179 -10.57 21.98 -8.53
N GLN A 180 -11.48 21.77 -7.58
CA GLN A 180 -11.46 22.50 -6.32
C GLN A 180 -10.30 21.94 -5.50
N MET A 181 -9.19 22.69 -5.47
CA MET A 181 -8.04 22.36 -4.65
C MET A 181 -8.35 22.68 -3.19
N ALA A 182 -8.04 21.73 -2.30
CA ALA A 182 -8.12 21.99 -0.87
C ALA A 182 -7.04 23.01 -0.46
N GLU A 183 -7.34 23.81 0.57
CA GLU A 183 -6.38 24.78 1.10
C GLU A 183 -5.19 24.11 1.79
N ASP A 184 -5.44 22.98 2.48
CA ASP A 184 -4.41 22.17 3.13
C ASP A 184 -4.06 20.94 2.29
N GLN A 185 -3.03 21.06 1.45
CA GLN A 185 -2.55 19.95 0.63
C GLN A 185 -1.89 18.84 1.47
N GLN A 186 -1.35 19.16 2.65
CA GLN A 186 -0.70 18.16 3.50
C GLN A 186 -1.75 17.20 4.09
N GLU A 187 -2.90 17.72 4.48
CA GLU A 187 -4.03 16.88 4.91
C GLU A 187 -4.53 15.98 3.76
N VAL A 188 -4.61 16.50 2.54
CA VAL A 188 -4.98 15.71 1.35
C VAL A 188 -3.97 14.61 1.07
N GLU A 189 -2.66 14.89 1.15
CA GLU A 189 -1.60 13.90 0.98
C GLU A 189 -1.77 12.74 1.98
N LEU A 190 -1.92 13.04 3.27
CA LEU A 190 -2.08 12.01 4.31
C LEU A 190 -3.34 11.17 4.10
N ALA A 191 -4.46 11.82 3.76
CA ALA A 191 -5.70 11.12 3.46
C ALA A 191 -5.56 10.22 2.22
N PHE A 192 -4.84 10.70 1.21
CA PHE A 192 -4.62 9.99 -0.04
C PHE A 192 -3.71 8.78 0.15
N GLU A 193 -2.60 8.91 0.89
CA GLU A 193 -1.72 7.79 1.24
C GLU A 193 -2.46 6.72 2.05
N LYS A 194 -3.31 7.13 2.99
CA LYS A 194 -4.21 6.19 3.68
C LYS A 194 -5.13 5.47 2.70
N ARG A 195 -5.68 6.18 1.71
CA ARG A 195 -6.54 5.57 0.69
C ARG A 195 -5.79 4.60 -0.22
N LEU A 196 -4.56 4.93 -0.61
CA LEU A 196 -3.67 4.03 -1.36
C LEU A 196 -3.39 2.75 -0.56
N LEU A 197 -3.13 2.88 0.74
CA LEU A 197 -2.93 1.73 1.62
C LEU A 197 -4.17 0.82 1.64
N GLU A 198 -5.37 1.39 1.75
CA GLU A 198 -6.62 0.61 1.69
C GLU A 198 -6.78 -0.15 0.36
N LEU A 199 -6.59 0.55 -0.78
CA LEU A 199 -6.64 -0.06 -2.11
C LEU A 199 -5.63 -1.19 -2.26
N PHE A 200 -4.41 -0.99 -1.75
CA PHE A 200 -3.35 -1.98 -1.75
C PHE A 200 -3.72 -3.22 -0.92
N LEU A 201 -4.15 -3.03 0.33
CA LEU A 201 -4.50 -4.14 1.21
C LEU A 201 -5.67 -4.97 0.68
N ASP A 202 -6.62 -4.34 0.00
CA ASP A 202 -7.79 -5.01 -0.56
C ASP A 202 -7.59 -5.53 -1.99
N GLY A 203 -6.41 -5.33 -2.59
CA GLY A 203 -6.10 -5.87 -3.92
C GLY A 203 -6.79 -5.14 -5.06
N LEU A 204 -7.11 -3.87 -4.84
CA LEU A 204 -7.76 -2.98 -5.79
C LEU A 204 -6.79 -1.99 -6.44
N ASP A 205 -5.56 -1.91 -5.95
CA ASP A 205 -4.51 -1.14 -6.59
C ASP A 205 -4.08 -1.74 -7.95
N THR A 206 -3.42 -0.95 -8.81
CA THR A 206 -3.00 -1.29 -10.17
C THR A 206 -1.60 -1.92 -10.27
N ILE A 207 -0.93 -2.14 -9.14
CA ILE A 207 0.41 -2.74 -9.10
C ILE A 207 0.37 -4.26 -9.34
N ASP A 208 1.52 -4.83 -9.67
CA ASP A 208 1.69 -6.29 -9.61
C ASP A 208 1.86 -6.75 -8.16
N TYR A 209 0.86 -7.50 -7.69
CA TYR A 209 0.85 -8.07 -6.35
C TYR A 209 1.63 -9.38 -6.24
N SER A 210 1.92 -10.07 -7.34
CA SER A 210 2.47 -11.42 -7.33
C SER A 210 3.80 -11.51 -6.56
N PRO A 211 4.75 -10.55 -6.69
CA PRO A 211 5.98 -10.54 -5.89
C PRO A 211 5.74 -10.37 -4.39
N ILE A 212 4.60 -9.78 -3.98
CA ILE A 212 4.26 -9.53 -2.57
C ILE A 212 3.42 -10.68 -2.01
N ASP A 213 2.48 -11.19 -2.79
CA ASP A 213 1.54 -12.23 -2.39
C ASP A 213 2.21 -13.60 -2.31
N PHE A 214 3.23 -13.87 -3.13
CA PHE A 214 3.84 -15.20 -3.28
C PHE A 214 5.21 -15.34 -2.63
N VAL A 215 5.82 -14.24 -2.17
CA VAL A 215 7.09 -14.26 -1.47
C VAL A 215 6.87 -13.95 0.00
N ASP A 216 7.42 -14.79 0.88
CA ASP A 216 7.39 -14.50 2.30
C ASP A 216 8.29 -13.30 2.65
N PRO A 217 7.85 -12.41 3.56
CA PRO A 217 8.63 -11.25 3.94
C PRO A 217 9.96 -11.67 4.59
N PRO A 218 11.08 -11.03 4.24
CA PRO A 218 12.38 -11.33 4.82
C PRO A 218 12.36 -10.99 6.33
N GLY A 219 12.78 -11.94 7.17
CA GLY A 219 12.80 -11.75 8.63
C GLY A 219 11.50 -12.13 9.36
N GLY A 220 10.50 -12.66 8.64
CA GLY A 220 9.24 -13.10 9.23
C GLY A 220 8.25 -11.95 9.43
N ASP A 221 7.34 -12.10 10.39
CA ASP A 221 6.35 -11.06 10.68
C ASP A 221 6.80 -10.18 11.85
N PRO A 222 7.27 -8.93 11.60
CA PRO A 222 7.67 -8.01 12.66
C PRO A 222 6.49 -7.60 13.56
N ILE A 223 5.25 -7.61 13.04
CA ILE A 223 4.05 -7.30 13.82
C ILE A 223 3.82 -8.42 14.84
N ALA A 224 3.92 -9.67 14.41
CA ALA A 224 3.81 -10.81 15.33
C ALA A 224 4.94 -10.88 16.37
N GLN A 225 6.14 -10.40 16.03
CA GLN A 225 7.25 -10.28 16.99
C GLN A 225 6.92 -9.23 18.06
N ARG A 226 6.48 -8.04 17.65
CA ARG A 226 6.05 -6.99 18.59
C ARG A 226 4.88 -7.43 19.46
N ASP A 227 3.85 -8.05 18.88
CA ASP A 227 2.68 -8.53 19.63
C ASP A 227 3.04 -9.66 20.61
N ALA A 228 4.15 -10.37 20.39
CA ALA A 228 4.67 -11.37 21.32
C ALA A 228 5.50 -10.72 22.43
N GLU A 229 6.28 -9.68 22.12
CA GLU A 229 6.98 -8.84 23.09
C GLU A 229 6.01 -8.11 24.02
N ASP A 230 4.93 -7.53 23.48
CA ASP A 230 3.92 -6.83 24.27
C ASP A 230 3.22 -7.80 25.25
N ARG A 231 2.89 -9.02 24.79
CA ARG A 231 2.30 -10.07 25.65
C ARG A 231 3.25 -10.55 26.75
N TYR A 232 4.56 -10.53 26.52
CA TYR A 232 5.53 -10.95 27.54
C TYR A 232 5.44 -10.09 28.81
N PHE A 233 5.05 -8.81 28.69
CA PHE A 233 4.89 -7.91 29.84
C PHE A 233 3.52 -8.00 30.52
N ASP A 234 2.49 -8.52 29.85
CA ASP A 234 1.16 -8.72 30.44
C ASP A 234 1.10 -9.98 31.33
N ASP A 235 1.95 -10.98 31.06
CA ASP A 235 1.99 -12.25 31.79
C ASP A 235 2.93 -12.20 33.03
N GLU A 236 3.72 -11.14 33.23
CA GLU A 236 4.51 -10.95 34.46
C GLU A 236 3.63 -10.36 35.58
N GLU A 237 3.40 -11.14 36.64
CA GLU A 237 2.82 -10.61 37.88
C GLU A 237 3.66 -9.41 38.36
N PRO A 238 3.04 -8.26 38.72
CA PRO A 238 3.78 -7.09 39.16
C PRO A 238 4.69 -7.48 40.32
N SER A 239 6.01 -7.33 40.13
CA SER A 239 7.00 -7.78 41.10
C SER A 239 6.64 -7.27 42.51
N GLN A 240 6.42 -8.20 43.44
CA GLN A 240 6.22 -7.83 44.84
C GLN A 240 7.54 -7.30 45.37
N THR A 241 7.57 -6.01 45.70
CA THR A 241 8.64 -5.49 46.56
C THR A 241 8.61 -6.26 47.89
N PRO A 242 9.75 -6.41 48.60
CA PRO A 242 9.83 -7.20 49.82
C PRO A 242 8.88 -6.78 50.97
N ASN A 243 8.17 -5.66 50.82
CA ASN A 243 7.18 -5.13 51.76
C ASN A 243 5.71 -5.27 51.27
N GLY A 244 5.43 -6.09 50.26
CA GLY A 244 4.07 -6.57 49.95
C GLY A 244 3.05 -5.48 49.58
N THR A 245 3.49 -4.35 49.04
CA THR A 245 2.56 -3.35 48.50
C THR A 245 2.40 -3.59 47.01
N THR A 246 1.25 -4.14 46.60
CA THR A 246 0.82 -4.22 45.20
C THR A 246 0.55 -2.81 44.69
N GLN A 247 1.39 -2.29 43.78
CA GLN A 247 1.03 -1.08 43.04
C GLN A 247 -0.09 -1.44 42.06
N GLY A 248 -1.33 -1.04 42.36
CA GLY A 248 -2.46 -1.17 41.44
C GLY A 248 -3.83 -1.38 42.10
N GLU A 249 -3.89 -1.89 43.33
CA GLU A 249 -5.16 -2.05 44.05
C GLU A 249 -5.51 -0.79 44.84
N GLY A 250 -6.00 0.22 44.14
CA GLY A 250 -6.32 1.49 44.77
C GLY A 250 -7.48 2.28 44.18
N LEU A 251 -8.31 1.74 43.29
CA LEU A 251 -9.43 2.50 42.70
C LEU A 251 -10.69 1.68 42.40
N ARG A 252 -11.13 0.82 43.32
CA ARG A 252 -12.51 0.30 43.32
C ARG A 252 -13.11 0.34 44.72
N GLY A 253 -13.55 1.52 45.13
CA GLY A 253 -14.33 1.66 46.36
C GLY A 253 -14.21 3.01 47.03
N ARG A 254 -14.61 4.09 46.34
CA ARG A 254 -14.99 5.32 47.03
C ARG A 254 -15.98 6.13 46.18
N GLU A 255 -17.26 5.84 46.38
CA GLU A 255 -18.27 6.90 46.26
C GLU A 255 -17.89 7.99 47.27
N MET A 256 -17.64 9.21 46.79
CA MET A 256 -18.22 10.44 47.34
C MET A 256 -17.70 11.67 46.60
N MET A 257 -18.68 12.47 46.19
CA MET A 257 -18.73 13.92 46.31
C MET A 257 -17.72 14.76 45.53
N VAL A 258 -18.31 15.54 44.62
CA VAL A 258 -17.90 16.85 44.16
C VAL A 258 -17.33 17.67 45.32
N ASP A 259 -16.08 18.09 45.21
CA ASP A 259 -15.62 19.36 45.75
C ASP A 259 -14.48 19.91 44.90
N GLU A 260 -14.59 21.20 44.62
CA GLU A 260 -13.71 22.03 43.82
C GLU A 260 -12.32 22.20 44.47
N ASP A 261 -11.37 22.67 43.66
CA ASP A 261 -10.02 23.11 44.01
C ASP A 261 -9.03 22.05 44.50
N LYS A 262 -8.23 21.55 43.54
CA LYS A 262 -6.78 21.37 43.73
C LYS A 262 -6.05 21.33 42.40
N THR A 263 -5.33 22.42 42.17
CA THR A 263 -4.28 22.63 41.18
C THR A 263 -3.31 21.45 41.08
N ALA A 264 -3.24 20.82 39.89
CA ALA A 264 -2.19 19.89 39.53
C ALA A 264 -0.90 20.68 39.26
N GLN A 265 -0.03 20.81 40.27
CA GLN A 265 1.37 21.19 40.05
C GLN A 265 2.12 19.97 39.50
N ASN A 266 2.29 19.94 38.18
CA ASN A 266 3.28 19.07 37.54
C ASN A 266 4.67 19.54 37.97
N GLY A 267 5.35 18.70 38.76
CA GLY A 267 6.71 18.94 39.23
C GLY A 267 7.68 19.08 38.08
N GLN A 268 8.24 20.27 37.93
CA GLN A 268 9.51 20.51 37.23
C GLN A 268 10.61 19.82 38.05
N GLY A 269 11.26 18.82 37.45
CA GLY A 269 12.52 18.30 37.96
C GLY A 269 13.64 19.23 37.53
N ASP A 270 14.16 20.01 38.48
CA ASP A 270 15.43 20.72 38.33
C ASP A 270 16.58 19.69 38.29
N TYR A 271 17.41 19.79 37.25
CA TYR A 271 18.68 19.09 37.19
C TYR A 271 19.76 20.03 37.74
N ASP A 272 20.32 19.67 38.90
CA ASP A 272 21.59 20.23 39.37
C ASP A 272 22.76 19.50 38.68
N TYR A 273 23.73 20.32 38.25
CA TYR A 273 24.92 20.08 37.42
C TYR A 273 25.69 18.75 37.56
#